data_AF-A0A966D8U6-F1
#
_entry.id   AF-A0A966D8U6-F1
#
_cell.length_a   1.000
_cell.length_b   1.000
_cell.length_c   1.000
_cell.angle_alpha   90.00
_cell.angle_beta   90.00
_cell.angle_gamma   90.00
#
_symmetry.space_group_name_H-M   'P 1'
#
loop_
_entity.id
_entity.type
_entity.pdbx_description
1 polymer ?
#
loop_
_entity_poly.entity_id
_entity_poly.type
_entity_poly.pdbx_seq_one_letter_code
_entity_poly.pdbx_strand_id
1 'polypeptide(L)'
;LYAENSSKQYITTSTFNDNIWHHIGFTWNSGVLKVYVDNIEQTVTKAYDFDFTSIFNGSAISILGMYSNLIIPFNGQISNAQIWNRALTAEEIAAIYSKGRGGF
;
A
#
# COMPACT_ATOMS: atom_id res chain seq x y z
N LEU A 1 10.11 -27.75 2.19
CA LEU A 1 10.43 -26.73 1.18
C LEU A 1 10.06 -25.38 1.79
N TYR A 2 11.04 -24.54 2.11
CA TYR A 2 10.74 -23.16 2.47
C TYR A 2 10.23 -22.49 1.19
N ALA A 3 9.00 -21.99 1.20
CA ALA A 3 8.50 -21.17 0.11
C ALA A 3 9.51 -20.03 -0.06
N GLU A 4 10.08 -19.90 -1.25
CA GLU A 4 11.00 -18.82 -1.56
C GLU A 4 10.28 -17.51 -1.28
N ASN A 5 10.95 -16.64 -0.51
CA ASN A 5 10.44 -15.46 0.16
C ASN A 5 10.06 -14.37 -0.87
N SER A 6 9.05 -14.66 -1.68
CA SER A 6 8.65 -13.88 -2.84
C SER A 6 7.89 -12.66 -2.34
N SER A 7 8.59 -11.54 -2.23
CA SER A 7 8.03 -10.27 -1.76
C SER A 7 8.27 -9.17 -2.78
N LYS A 8 7.32 -8.24 -2.90
CA LYS A 8 7.56 -6.95 -3.53
C LYS A 8 7.61 -5.89 -2.43
N GLN A 9 8.73 -5.18 -2.34
CA GLN A 9 8.92 -4.08 -1.40
C GLN A 9 9.26 -2.82 -2.17
N TYR A 10 8.33 -1.87 -2.15
CA TYR A 10 8.38 -0.62 -2.90
C TYR A 10 8.45 0.52 -1.89
N ILE A 11 9.43 1.40 -2.05
CA ILE A 11 9.72 2.49 -1.12
C ILE A 11 9.60 3.80 -1.89
N THR A 12 8.77 4.73 -1.44
CA THR A 12 8.68 6.07 -2.05
C THR A 12 10.01 6.80 -1.93
N THR A 13 10.38 7.59 -2.93
CA THR A 13 11.58 8.44 -2.86
C THR A 13 11.42 9.64 -1.93
N SER A 14 10.17 9.99 -1.63
CA SER A 14 9.78 11.05 -0.68
C SER A 14 9.39 10.46 0.68
N THR A 15 9.48 11.28 1.73
CA THR A 15 9.14 10.95 3.11
C THR A 15 7.88 11.68 3.56
N PHE A 16 7.02 11.01 4.33
CA PHE A 16 5.69 11.51 4.76
C PHE A 16 5.46 11.33 6.27
N ASN A 17 6.55 11.31 7.05
CA ASN A 17 6.53 11.13 8.51
C ASN A 17 6.61 12.49 9.24
N ASP A 18 5.67 13.36 8.92
CA ASP A 18 5.60 14.77 9.35
C ASP A 18 4.44 15.05 10.34
N ASN A 19 3.83 13.98 10.88
CA ASN A 19 2.73 14.02 11.84
C ASN A 19 1.42 14.66 11.32
N ILE A 20 1.20 14.69 10.00
CA ILE A 20 -0.11 15.03 9.43
C ILE A 20 -0.78 13.80 8.81
N TRP A 21 -2.10 13.89 8.61
CA TRP A 21 -2.86 12.84 7.96
C TRP A 21 -2.52 12.79 6.47
N HIS A 22 -2.14 11.61 6.00
CA HIS A 22 -1.93 11.32 4.59
C HIS A 22 -2.89 10.23 4.11
N HIS A 23 -3.36 10.37 2.88
CA HIS A 23 -4.07 9.29 2.21
C HIS A 23 -3.07 8.45 1.41
N ILE A 24 -2.92 7.19 1.82
CA ILE A 24 -2.02 6.23 1.18
C ILE A 24 -2.84 5.19 0.41
N GLY A 25 -2.50 4.98 -0.86
CA GLY A 25 -3.10 3.95 -1.70
C GLY A 25 -2.05 3.23 -2.52
N PHE A 26 -2.32 1.99 -2.89
CA PHE A 26 -1.53 1.28 -3.88
C PHE A 26 -2.44 0.45 -4.78
N THR A 27 -2.04 0.29 -6.04
CA THR A 27 -2.72 -0.58 -6.99
C THR A 27 -1.75 -1.61 -7.51
N TRP A 28 -2.26 -2.81 -7.78
CA TRP A 28 -1.48 -3.88 -8.38
C TRP A 28 -2.24 -4.43 -9.57
N ASN A 29 -1.61 -4.39 -10.75
CA ASN A 29 -2.15 -4.96 -11.97
C ASN A 29 -1.03 -5.62 -12.77
N SER A 30 -1.20 -6.89 -13.13
CA SER A 30 -0.25 -7.63 -13.98
C SER A 30 1.23 -7.48 -13.58
N GLY A 31 1.52 -7.57 -12.27
CA GLY A 31 2.89 -7.46 -11.75
C GLY A 31 3.40 -6.02 -11.52
N VAL A 32 2.65 -5.00 -11.97
CA VAL A 32 2.99 -3.60 -11.75
C VAL A 32 2.29 -3.09 -10.49
N LEU A 33 3.08 -2.68 -9.49
CA LEU A 33 2.60 -1.99 -8.30
C LEU A 33 2.81 -0.48 -8.45
N LYS A 34 1.76 0.30 -8.22
CA LYS A 34 1.80 1.76 -8.15
C LYS A 34 1.45 2.22 -6.74
N VAL A 35 2.11 3.27 -6.27
CA VAL A 35 1.88 3.88 -4.95
C VAL A 35 1.39 5.29 -5.15
N TYR A 36 0.39 5.69 -4.36
CA TYR A 36 -0.22 7.00 -4.37
C TYR A 36 -0.19 7.57 -2.95
N VAL A 37 0.24 8.83 -2.82
CA VAL A 37 0.18 9.59 -1.57
C VAL A 37 -0.50 10.91 -1.88
N ASP A 38 -1.57 11.21 -1.15
CA ASP A 38 -2.40 12.41 -1.33
C ASP A 38 -2.80 12.66 -2.80
N ASN A 39 -3.27 11.59 -3.46
CA ASN A 39 -3.69 11.57 -4.86
C ASN A 39 -2.55 11.77 -5.89
N ILE A 40 -1.28 11.75 -5.46
CA ILE A 40 -0.14 11.87 -6.36
C ILE A 40 0.54 10.50 -6.49
N GLU A 41 0.65 10.00 -7.73
CA GLU A 41 1.44 8.79 -8.03
C GLU A 41 2.92 9.05 -7.66
N GLN A 42 3.48 8.20 -6.81
CA GLN A 42 4.83 8.36 -6.30
C GLN A 42 5.84 7.65 -7.18
N THR A 43 7.03 8.25 -7.29
CA THR A 43 8.21 7.51 -7.75
C THR A 43 8.68 6.58 -6.63
N VAL A 44 9.01 5.35 -7.00
CA VAL A 44 9.34 4.29 -6.04
C VAL A 44 10.66 3.60 -6.39
N THR A 45 11.44 3.31 -5.36
CA THR A 45 12.55 2.37 -5.41
C THR A 45 12.03 0.97 -5.13
N LYS A 46 12.39 0.02 -5.98
CA LYS A 46 12.04 -1.40 -5.82
C LYS A 46 13.15 -2.12 -5.07
N ALA A 47 13.03 -2.21 -3.74
CA ALA A 47 14.02 -2.90 -2.90
C ALA A 47 14.00 -4.42 -3.14
N TYR A 48 12.80 -4.99 -3.33
CA TYR A 48 12.58 -6.36 -3.78
C TYR A 48 11.46 -6.35 -4.83
N ASP A 49 11.63 -7.08 -5.94
CA ASP A 49 10.66 -7.11 -7.04
C ASP A 49 10.43 -8.51 -7.62
N PHE A 50 10.30 -9.52 -6.77
CA PHE A 50 10.05 -10.90 -7.22
C PHE A 50 8.71 -11.03 -7.94
N ASP A 51 8.63 -11.92 -8.93
CA ASP A 51 7.39 -12.22 -9.62
C ASP A 51 6.43 -12.96 -8.70
N PHE A 52 5.22 -12.44 -8.56
CA PHE A 52 4.11 -13.16 -7.94
C PHE A 52 2.84 -12.87 -8.74
N THR A 53 1.98 -13.88 -8.86
CA THR A 53 0.75 -13.83 -9.68
C THR A 53 -0.50 -13.47 -8.88
N SER A 54 -0.41 -13.42 -7.55
CA SER A 54 -1.51 -13.03 -6.66
C SER A 54 -1.00 -12.48 -5.32
N ILE A 55 -1.60 -11.37 -4.87
CA ILE A 55 -1.44 -10.84 -3.50
C ILE A 55 -2.21 -11.67 -2.45
N PHE A 56 -3.11 -12.55 -2.89
CA PHE A 56 -3.99 -13.38 -2.05
C PHE A 56 -3.53 -14.84 -1.97
N ASN A 57 -2.24 -15.11 -2.18
CA ASN A 57 -1.76 -16.48 -2.16
C ASN A 57 -1.55 -16.96 -0.71
N GLY A 58 -2.60 -17.52 -0.12
CA GLY A 58 -2.50 -18.40 1.05
C GLY A 58 -3.39 -18.03 2.23
N SER A 59 -3.53 -18.97 3.15
CA SER A 59 -4.27 -18.89 4.42
C SER A 59 -3.71 -17.88 5.42
N ALA A 60 -2.82 -16.98 4.98
CA ALA A 60 -2.10 -16.04 5.83
C ALA A 60 -2.97 -14.82 6.16
N ILE A 61 -2.88 -14.34 7.40
CA ILE A 61 -3.59 -13.15 7.85
C ILE A 61 -2.90 -11.92 7.27
N SER A 62 -3.64 -11.08 6.55
CA SER A 62 -3.18 -9.74 6.16
C SER A 62 -3.30 -8.79 7.34
N ILE A 63 -2.23 -8.07 7.65
CA ILE A 63 -2.15 -7.19 8.83
C ILE A 63 -1.81 -5.78 8.36
N LEU A 64 -2.58 -4.81 8.85
CA LEU A 64 -2.35 -3.39 8.64
C LEU A 64 -1.74 -2.79 9.91
N GLY A 65 -0.71 -1.95 9.75
CA GLY A 65 -0.08 -1.26 10.87
C GLY A 65 0.99 -2.05 11.61
N MET A 66 1.52 -3.14 11.04
CA MET A 66 2.70 -3.84 11.56
C MET A 66 3.63 -4.24 10.42
N TYR A 67 4.93 -4.16 10.67
CA TYR A 67 6.00 -4.53 9.74
C TYR A 67 6.93 -5.59 10.37
N SER A 68 7.71 -6.29 9.53
CA SER A 68 8.73 -7.28 9.92
C SER A 68 8.20 -8.39 10.84
N ASN A 69 7.38 -9.28 10.29
CA ASN A 69 6.84 -10.45 11.02
C ASN A 69 6.25 -10.09 12.40
N LEU A 70 5.51 -8.99 12.45
CA LEU A 70 4.80 -8.55 13.65
C LEU A 70 5.67 -7.97 14.77
N ILE A 71 6.90 -7.54 14.45
CA ILE A 71 7.84 -7.02 15.44
C ILE A 71 7.79 -5.50 15.54
N ILE A 72 7.51 -4.81 14.43
CA ILE A 72 7.58 -3.35 14.36
C ILE A 72 6.18 -2.78 14.17
N PRO A 73 5.51 -2.31 15.25
CA PRO A 73 4.19 -1.69 15.13
C PRO A 73 4.30 -0.31 14.48
N PHE A 74 3.26 0.05 13.72
CA PHE A 74 3.09 1.40 13.20
C PHE A 74 2.75 2.33 14.36
N ASN A 75 3.59 3.34 14.57
CA ASN A 75 3.35 4.39 15.56
C ASN A 75 2.58 5.54 14.90
N GLY A 76 1.27 5.39 14.78
CA GLY A 76 0.39 6.37 14.18
C GLY A 76 -1.07 5.93 14.22
N GLN A 77 -1.95 6.72 13.59
CA GLN A 77 -3.38 6.41 13.49
C GLN A 77 -3.70 5.93 12.06
N ILE A 78 -4.59 4.95 11.96
CA ILE A 78 -5.11 4.44 10.67
C ILE A 78 -6.63 4.62 10.69
N SER A 79 -7.18 5.14 9.61
CA SER A 79 -8.63 5.31 9.44
C SER A 79 -9.03 4.99 8.00
N ASN A 80 -10.30 4.61 7.79
CA ASN A 80 -10.93 4.40 6.48
C ASN A 80 -10.19 3.40 5.55
N ALA A 81 -9.67 2.32 6.14
CA ALA A 81 -9.02 1.24 5.39
C ALA A 81 -10.03 0.56 4.44
N GLN A 82 -9.65 0.43 3.17
CA GLN A 82 -10.49 -0.13 2.10
C GLN A 82 -9.64 -1.05 1.22
N ILE A 83 -10.25 -2.12 0.71
CA ILE A 83 -9.59 -3.11 -0.18
C ILE A 83 -10.53 -3.41 -1.34
N TRP A 84 -9.99 -3.49 -2.55
CA TRP A 84 -10.71 -3.80 -3.77
C TRP A 84 -10.15 -5.06 -4.44
N ASN A 85 -11.01 -5.80 -5.14
CA ASN A 85 -10.63 -7.00 -5.89
C ASN A 85 -10.11 -6.70 -7.32
N ARG A 86 -9.82 -5.43 -7.61
CA ARG A 86 -9.27 -4.96 -8.88
C ARG A 86 -8.35 -3.76 -8.65
N ALA A 87 -7.49 -3.49 -9.61
CA ALA A 87 -6.76 -2.23 -9.65
C ALA A 87 -7.74 -1.06 -9.87
N LEU A 88 -7.61 -0.03 -9.04
CA LEU A 88 -8.31 1.24 -9.22
C LEU A 88 -7.57 2.11 -10.25
N THR A 89 -8.31 2.98 -10.94
CA THR A 89 -7.73 4.02 -11.79
C THR A 89 -7.27 5.22 -10.96
N ALA A 90 -6.48 6.11 -11.56
CA ALA A 90 -6.05 7.35 -10.90
C ALA A 90 -7.25 8.24 -10.53
N GLU A 91 -8.27 8.28 -11.37
CA GLU A 91 -9.50 9.05 -11.13
C GLU A 91 -10.30 8.49 -9.94
N GLU A 92 -10.35 7.17 -9.79
CA GLU A 92 -11.01 6.52 -8.66
C GLU A 92 -10.28 6.80 -7.34
N ILE A 93 -8.95 6.78 -7.37
CA ILE A 93 -8.11 7.17 -6.23
C ILE A 93 -8.35 8.63 -5.86
N ALA A 94 -8.43 9.52 -6.86
CA ALA A 94 -8.73 10.93 -6.65
C ALA A 94 -10.10 11.15 -6.00
N ALA A 95 -11.11 10.39 -6.43
CA ALA A 95 -12.44 10.45 -5.85
C ALA A 95 -12.45 9.97 -4.40
N ILE A 96 -11.70 8.91 -4.07
CA ILE A 96 -11.57 8.41 -2.69
C ILE A 96 -10.84 9.43 -1.80
N TYR A 97 -9.72 9.97 -2.26
CA TYR A 97 -8.97 11.02 -1.57
C TYR A 97 -9.85 12.23 -1.24
N SER A 98 -10.62 12.70 -2.23
CA SER A 98 -11.50 13.86 -2.08
C SER A 98 -12.61 13.62 -1.07
N LYS A 99 -13.19 12.41 -1.03
CA LYS A 99 -14.18 12.03 -0.02
C LYS A 99 -13.58 11.99 1.39
N GLY A 100 -12.33 11.54 1.52
CA GLY A 100 -11.63 11.50 2.81
C GLY A 100 -11.33 12.88 3.40
N ARG A 101 -11.12 13.92 2.59
CA ARG A 101 -10.90 15.31 3.06
C ARG A 101 -12.15 16.01 3.59
N GLY A 102 -13.34 15.53 3.23
CA GLY A 102 -14.62 16.20 3.52
C GLY A 102 -15.34 15.75 4.79
N GLY A 103 -14.80 14.78 5.52
CA GLY A 103 -15.44 14.21 6.72
C GLY A 103 -14.72 14.61 8.01
N PHE A 104 -15.22 15.67 8.65
CA PHE A 104 -15.13 15.86 10.10
C PHE A 104 -16.54 15.69 10.67
#